data_AF-C3X8G6-F1
#
_entry.id   AF-C3X8G6-F1
#
_cell.length_a   1.000
_cell.length_b   1.000
_cell.length_c   1.000
_cell.angle_alpha   90.00
_cell.angle_beta   90.00
_cell.angle_gamma   90.00
#
_symmetry.space_group_name_H-M   'P 1'
#
loop_
_entity.id
_entity.type
_entity.pdbx_description
1 polymer ?
#
loop_
_entity_poly.entity_id
_entity_poly.type
_entity_poly.pdbx_seq_one_letter_code
_entity_poly.pdbx_strand_id
1 'polypeptide(L)'
;MSEPDQLGDKFIQKRVLEDMGIPVPEEALGFYTKDHILFFEVLNTGDGFGKLLMNVESEEVQLSDEMVAKLKAADCYSEKGFRLG
;
A
#
# COMPACT_ATOMS: atom_id res chain seq x y z
N MET A 1 -7.53 -11.33 -21.58
CA MET A 1 -7.63 -11.50 -20.12
C MET A 1 -6.52 -10.65 -19.54
N SER A 2 -6.84 -9.55 -18.87
CA SER A 2 -5.81 -8.73 -18.20
C SER A 2 -5.45 -9.44 -16.91
N GLU A 3 -4.18 -9.76 -16.72
CA GLU A 3 -3.65 -10.28 -15.47
C GLU A 3 -4.01 -9.31 -14.33
N PRO A 4 -4.27 -9.80 -13.10
CA PRO A 4 -4.54 -8.91 -11.98
C PRO A 4 -3.35 -7.96 -11.85
N ASP A 5 -3.63 -6.65 -11.74
CA ASP A 5 -2.69 -5.56 -11.52
C ASP A 5 -1.79 -5.92 -10.32
N GLN A 6 -0.69 -6.62 -10.59
CA GLN A 6 0.28 -6.98 -9.56
C GLN A 6 1.01 -5.69 -9.21
N LEU A 7 0.95 -5.30 -7.93
CA LEU A 7 1.85 -4.31 -7.34
C LEU A 7 3.25 -4.47 -7.93
N GLY A 8 3.84 -3.35 -8.34
CA GLY A 8 5.13 -3.31 -9.03
C GLY A 8 6.21 -4.16 -8.34
N ASP A 9 7.16 -4.65 -9.15
CA ASP A 9 8.26 -5.56 -8.75
C ASP A 9 9.19 -5.03 -7.65
N LYS A 10 9.05 -3.76 -7.26
CA LYS A 10 9.93 -3.10 -6.30
C LYS A 10 9.42 -3.31 -4.87
N PHE A 11 10.27 -3.94 -4.06
CA PHE A 11 10.04 -4.15 -2.63
C PHE A 11 10.49 -2.94 -1.82
N ILE A 12 9.65 -2.48 -0.90
CA ILE A 12 9.90 -1.39 0.03
C ILE A 12 9.67 -1.91 1.45
N GLN A 13 10.58 -1.57 2.37
CA GLN A 13 10.41 -1.93 3.79
C GLN A 13 9.36 -1.04 4.43
N LYS A 14 8.48 -1.62 5.25
CA LYS A 14 7.44 -0.87 6.00
C LYS A 14 8.02 0.33 6.76
N ARG A 15 9.20 0.12 7.35
CA ARG A 15 9.93 1.15 8.08
C ARG A 15 10.19 2.43 7.29
N VAL A 16 10.37 2.36 5.98
CA VAL A 16 10.58 3.56 5.14
C VAL A 16 9.38 4.49 5.20
N LEU A 17 8.16 3.94 5.20
CA LEU A 17 6.93 4.71 5.32
C LEU A 17 6.69 5.17 6.76
N GLU A 18 7.00 4.32 7.74
CA GLU A 18 6.89 4.66 9.17
C GLU A 18 7.82 5.82 9.55
N ASP A 19 9.06 5.83 9.04
CA ASP A 19 10.03 6.93 9.23
C ASP A 19 9.54 8.25 8.59
N MET A 20 8.63 8.18 7.60
CA MET A 20 7.95 9.35 7.02
C MET A 20 6.70 9.79 7.81
N GLY A 21 6.34 9.05 8.87
CA GLY A 21 5.14 9.29 9.68
C GLY A 21 3.86 8.74 9.07
N ILE A 22 3.97 7.80 8.12
CA ILE A 22 2.82 7.13 7.51
C ILE A 22 2.57 5.82 8.28
N PRO A 23 1.39 5.65 8.92
CA PRO A 23 1.08 4.41 9.60
C PRO A 23 0.83 3.32 8.56
N VAL A 24 1.66 2.28 8.57
CA VAL A 24 1.53 1.12 7.68
C VAL A 24 0.76 0.02 8.40
N PRO A 25 -0.35 -0.50 7.85
CA PRO A 25 -1.05 -1.62 8.46
C PRO A 25 -0.17 -2.87 8.56
N GLU A 26 -0.26 -3.60 9.66
CA GLU A 26 0.53 -4.82 9.87
C GLU A 26 0.22 -5.88 8.80
N GLU A 27 -1.05 -5.96 8.39
CA GLU A 27 -1.56 -6.87 7.36
C GLU A 27 -1.39 -6.32 5.93
N ALA A 28 -0.75 -5.16 5.76
CA ALA A 28 -0.47 -4.60 4.44
C ALA A 28 0.55 -5.47 3.67
N LEU A 29 0.15 -5.91 2.48
CA LEU A 29 0.94 -6.66 1.51
C LEU A 29 1.70 -5.74 0.56
N GLY A 30 1.18 -4.54 0.34
CA GLY A 30 1.79 -3.53 -0.50
C GLY A 30 1.02 -2.23 -0.51
N PHE A 31 1.49 -1.29 -1.32
CA PHE A 31 0.84 -0.01 -1.46
C PHE A 31 1.09 0.61 -2.82
N TYR A 32 0.21 1.50 -3.25
CA TYR A 32 0.41 2.36 -4.40
C TYR A 32 -0.03 3.78 -4.08
N THR A 33 0.51 4.74 -4.81
CA THR A 33 0.14 6.15 -4.65
C THR A 33 -0.55 6.62 -5.90
N LYS A 34 -1.69 7.27 -5.72
CA LYS A 34 -2.41 7.93 -6.80
C LYS A 34 -2.76 9.34 -6.35
N ASP A 35 -2.26 10.33 -7.09
CA ASP A 35 -2.35 11.74 -6.73
C ASP A 35 -1.80 12.00 -5.31
N HIS A 36 -2.63 12.49 -4.39
CA HIS A 36 -2.29 12.76 -2.99
C HIS A 36 -2.83 11.69 -2.04
N ILE A 37 -3.11 10.50 -2.55
CA ILE A 37 -3.66 9.40 -1.77
C ILE A 37 -2.75 8.18 -1.89
N LEU A 38 -2.43 7.58 -0.76
CA LEU A 38 -1.72 6.32 -0.67
C LEU A 38 -2.71 5.22 -0.33
N PHE A 39 -2.71 4.16 -1.12
CA PHE A 39 -3.59 3.01 -0.97
C PHE A 39 -2.75 1.83 -0.50
N PHE A 40 -3.05 1.30 0.67
CA PHE A 40 -2.47 0.06 1.17
C PHE A 40 -3.38 -1.10 0.81
N GLU A 41 -2.82 -2.14 0.20
CA GLU A 41 -3.52 -3.41 0.03
C GLU A 41 -3.33 -4.25 1.30
N VAL A 42 -4.40 -4.39 2.06
CA VAL A 42 -4.43 -5.09 3.35
C VAL A 42 -5.21 -6.38 3.18
N LEU A 43 -4.62 -7.50 3.60
CA LEU A 43 -5.31 -8.78 3.57
C LEU A 43 -6.23 -8.88 4.79
N ASN A 44 -7.54 -8.69 4.61
CA ASN A 44 -8.48 -8.89 5.70
C ASN A 44 -8.87 -10.37 5.76
N THR A 45 -8.30 -11.10 6.74
CA THR A 45 -8.83 -12.39 7.17
C THR A 45 -10.03 -12.20 8.08
N GLY A 46 -11.14 -11.72 7.52
CA GLY A 46 -12.36 -11.56 8.28
C GLY A 46 -12.82 -12.93 8.82
N ASP A 47 -12.94 -13.04 10.15
CA ASP A 47 -13.64 -14.12 10.88
C ASP A 47 -15.17 -14.12 10.60
N GLY A 48 -15.54 -13.93 9.34
CA GLY A 48 -16.91 -13.94 8.84
C GLY A 48 -17.37 -15.37 8.65
N PHE A 49 -18.33 -15.78 9.48
CA PHE A 49 -19.02 -17.07 9.42
C PHE A 49 -19.60 -17.33 8.02
N GLY A 50 -18.83 -18.00 7.15
CA GLY A 50 -19.31 -18.47 5.85
C GLY A 50 -18.42 -18.08 4.68
N LYS A 51 -17.52 -19.02 4.32
CA LYS A 51 -16.62 -19.04 3.15
C LYS A 51 -15.38 -18.16 3.29
N LEU A 52 -14.23 -18.85 3.32
CA LEU A 52 -12.87 -18.33 3.11
C LEU A 52 -12.81 -17.46 1.84
N LEU A 53 -13.15 -16.19 1.95
CA LEU A 53 -12.88 -15.19 0.93
C LEU A 53 -11.77 -14.30 1.51
N MET A 54 -10.54 -14.51 1.03
CA MET A 54 -9.46 -13.55 1.25
C MET A 54 -9.86 -12.27 0.53
N ASN A 55 -10.40 -11.30 1.26
CA ASN A 55 -10.71 -10.00 0.72
C ASN A 55 -9.48 -9.11 0.91
N VAL A 56 -8.93 -8.63 -0.20
CA VAL A 56 -7.93 -7.57 -0.16
C VAL A 56 -8.71 -6.26 -0.06
N GLU A 57 -8.59 -5.59 1.07
CA GLU A 57 -9.16 -4.25 1.26
C GLU A 57 -8.09 -3.20 0.98
N SER A 58 -8.53 -2.06 0.45
CA SER A 58 -7.66 -0.92 0.21
C SER A 58 -7.85 0.10 1.34
N GLU A 59 -6.83 0.30 2.17
CA GLU A 59 -6.83 1.39 3.14
C GLU A 59 -6.23 2.66 2.54
N GLU A 60 -6.99 3.74 2.58
CA GLU A 60 -6.62 5.02 1.99
C GLU A 60 -6.02 5.96 3.04
N VAL A 61 -4.82 6.47 2.76
CA VAL A 61 -4.14 7.47 3.57
C VAL A 61 -3.94 8.73 2.74
N GLN A 62 -4.52 9.83 3.23
CA GLN A 62 -4.33 11.15 2.63
C GLN A 62 -2.90 11.63 2.89
N LEU A 63 -2.19 11.96 1.81
CA LEU A 63 -0.82 12.47 1.86
C LEU A 63 -0.83 13.99 1.76
N SER A 64 -0.03 14.63 2.63
CA SER A 64 0.32 16.05 2.45
C SER A 64 1.35 16.21 1.32
N ASP A 65 1.46 17.43 0.77
CA ASP A 65 2.49 17.73 -0.24
C ASP A 65 3.92 17.41 0.25
N GLU A 66 4.19 17.61 1.54
CA GLU A 66 5.48 17.25 2.14
C GLU A 66 5.71 15.73 2.10
N MET A 67 4.70 14.93 2.42
CA MET A 67 4.78 13.46 2.36
C MET A 67 4.95 12.97 0.92
N VAL A 68 4.22 13.56 -0.03
CA VAL A 68 4.38 13.25 -1.46
C VAL A 68 5.80 13.56 -1.92
N ALA A 69 6.38 14.69 -1.51
CA ALA A 69 7.75 15.04 -1.83
C ALA A 69 8.76 14.05 -1.23
N LYS A 70 8.56 13.63 0.04
CA LYS A 70 9.39 12.60 0.69
C LYS A 70 9.30 11.25 -0.02
N LEU A 71 8.09 10.81 -0.39
CA LEU A 71 7.88 9.56 -1.13
C LEU A 71 8.56 9.59 -2.51
N LYS A 72 8.45 10.70 -3.24
CA LYS A 72 9.15 10.90 -4.52
C LYS A 72 10.66 10.89 -4.34
N ALA A 73 11.19 11.56 -3.31
CA ALA A 73 12.62 11.59 -3.02
C ALA A 73 13.18 10.20 -2.61
N ALA A 74 12.36 9.39 -1.93
CA ALA A 74 12.70 8.02 -1.56
C ALA A 74 12.40 6.99 -2.67
N ASP A 75 11.96 7.42 -3.85
CA ASP A 75 11.57 6.57 -4.97
C ASP A 75 10.47 5.54 -4.58
N CYS A 76 9.55 5.98 -3.71
CA CYS A 76 8.41 5.26 -3.13
C CYS A 76 7.07 5.86 -3.56
N TYR A 77 7.04 6.57 -4.70
CA TYR A 77 5.83 7.16 -5.27
C TYR A 77 5.58 6.54 -6.66
N SER A 78 4.53 5.74 -6.79
CA SER A 78 4.19 5.02 -8.02
C SER A 78 2.72 4.61 -8.04
N GLU A 79 2.05 4.86 -9.16
CA GLU A 79 0.68 4.37 -9.43
C GLU A 79 0.65 2.85 -9.68
N LYS A 80 1.79 2.24 -10.05
CA LYS A 80 1.91 0.78 -10.22
C LYS A 80 2.05 0.04 -8.88
N GLY A 81 2.32 0.78 -7.81
CA GLY A 81 2.54 0.22 -6.49
C GLY A 81 3.88 -0.45 -6.24
N PHE A 82 4.03 -0.86 -4.99
CA PHE A 82 5.19 -1.49 -4.38
C PHE A 82 4.73 -2.62 -3.47
N ARG A 83 5.56 -3.65 -3.35
CA ARG A 83 5.35 -4.71 -2.35
C ARG A 83 5.98 -4.31 -1.03
N LEU A 84 5.29 -4.57 0.07
CA LEU A 84 5.83 -4.37 1.41
C LEU A 84 6.52 -5.64 1.88
N GLY A 85 7.73 -5.48 2.42
CA GLY A 85 8.54 -6.55 3.00
C GLY A 85 9.08 -6.19 4.38
#